data_AF-A0A1H6Z5U0-F1
#
_entry.id   AF-A0A1H6Z5U0-F1
#
_cell.length_a   1.000
_cell.length_b   1.000
_cell.length_c   1.000
_cell.angle_alpha   90.00
_cell.angle_beta   90.00
_cell.angle_gamma   90.00
#
_symmetry.space_group_name_H-M   'P 1'
#
loop_
_entity.id
_entity.type
_entity.pdbx_description
1 polymer ?
#
loop_
_entity_poly.entity_id
_entity_poly.type
_entity_poly.pdbx_seq_one_letter_code
_entity_poly.pdbx_strand_id
1 'polypeptide(L)'
;MFTDKASGKDIQRPQLEALLSFVREGDTVVVHSMDRLARNLDDLRRLVQKLTLRGVRIEFLKERLVFTGEDSPMANLMLSVMGAFAEFERALIRERQREGVTLAKQRSDYRGRKRP
;
A
#
# COMPACT_ATOMS: atom_id res chain seq x y z
N MET A 1 13.13 16.43 -5.08
CA MET A 1 12.67 15.68 -3.89
C MET A 1 11.20 15.99 -3.70
N PHE A 2 10.35 14.97 -3.64
CA PHE A 2 8.90 15.09 -3.42
C PHE A 2 8.57 14.59 -2.02
N THR A 3 7.71 15.28 -1.26
CA THR A 3 7.44 14.92 0.14
C THR A 3 6.00 15.23 0.52
N ASP A 4 5.20 14.19 0.75
CA ASP A 4 3.88 14.31 1.36
C ASP A 4 3.98 14.17 2.89
N LYS A 5 3.10 14.87 3.62
CA LYS A 5 2.91 14.64 5.06
C LYS A 5 1.77 13.65 5.25
N ALA A 6 2.09 12.46 5.74
CA ALA A 6 1.08 11.46 6.09
C ALA A 6 0.51 11.75 7.49
N SER A 7 -0.60 12.49 7.56
CA SER A 7 -1.56 12.29 8.65
C SER A 7 -2.50 11.18 8.22
N GLY A 8 -2.75 10.16 9.05
CA GLY A 8 -3.58 9.00 8.69
C GLY A 8 -5.02 9.32 8.24
N LYS A 9 -5.43 10.59 8.36
CA LYS A 9 -6.73 11.11 7.93
C LYS A 9 -6.69 11.77 6.55
N ASP A 10 -5.52 12.17 6.06
CA ASP A 10 -5.38 12.96 4.85
C ASP A 10 -5.24 12.06 3.62
N ILE A 11 -6.25 12.11 2.75
CA ILE A 11 -6.36 11.28 1.56
C ILE A 11 -5.53 11.88 0.41
N GLN A 12 -5.24 13.19 0.46
CA GLN A 12 -4.56 13.90 -0.62
C GLN A 12 -3.04 13.70 -0.57
N ARG A 13 -2.44 13.36 -1.71
CA ARG A 13 -0.99 13.19 -1.89
C ARG A 13 -0.50 14.01 -3.08
N PRO A 14 -0.56 15.34 -3.00
CA PRO A 14 -0.24 16.20 -4.14
C PRO A 14 1.20 16.02 -4.61
N GLN A 15 2.14 15.68 -3.72
CA GLN A 15 3.53 15.47 -4.11
C GLN A 15 3.76 14.11 -4.79
N LEU A 16 3.03 13.07 -4.39
CA LEU A 16 2.99 11.82 -5.15
C LEU A 16 2.43 12.05 -6.56
N GLU A 17 1.30 12.75 -6.70
CA GLU A 17 0.73 13.04 -8.02
C GLU A 17 1.69 13.86 -8.88
N ALA A 18 2.32 14.89 -8.31
CA ALA A 18 3.35 15.67 -8.98
C ALA A 18 4.54 14.80 -9.43
N LEU A 19 5.01 13.88 -8.58
CA LEU A 19 6.04 12.90 -8.94
C LEU A 19 5.59 12.02 -10.11
N LEU A 20 4.37 11.50 -10.06
CA LEU A 20 3.83 10.65 -11.13
C LEU A 20 3.72 11.40 -12.45
N SER A 21 3.39 12.69 -12.43
CA SER A 21 3.37 13.54 -13.63
C SER A 21 4.77 13.95 -14.11
N PHE A 22 5.74 14.04 -13.20
CA PHE A 22 7.10 14.52 -13.50
C PHE A 22 7.98 13.45 -14.15
N VAL A 23 7.92 12.21 -13.65
CA VAL A 23 8.80 11.13 -14.09
C VAL A 23 8.55 10.71 -15.53
N ARG A 24 9.61 10.28 -16.21
CA ARG A 24 9.65 9.86 -17.61
C ARG A 24 10.29 8.49 -17.75
N GLU A 25 10.12 7.88 -18.90
CA GLU A 25 10.81 6.63 -19.24
C GLU A 25 12.33 6.75 -19.02
N GLY A 26 12.93 5.73 -18.40
CA GLY A 26 14.35 5.71 -18.04
C GLY A 26 14.67 6.35 -16.68
N ASP A 27 13.74 7.08 -16.06
CA ASP A 27 13.96 7.65 -14.73
C ASP A 27 14.02 6.57 -13.64
N THR A 28 14.66 6.91 -12.52
CA THR A 28 14.62 6.12 -11.29
C THR A 28 13.96 6.89 -10.15
N VAL A 29 12.87 6.34 -9.63
CA VAL A 29 12.20 6.80 -8.42
C VAL A 29 12.82 6.10 -7.21
N VAL A 30 13.62 6.85 -6.45
CA VAL A 30 14.21 6.36 -5.20
C VAL A 30 13.28 6.68 -4.04
N VAL A 31 12.91 5.65 -3.29
CA VAL A 31 12.04 5.74 -2.11
C VAL A 31 12.75 5.11 -0.91
N HIS A 32 12.62 5.73 0.26
CA HIS A 32 13.22 5.19 1.47
C HIS A 32 12.67 3.81 1.85
N SER A 33 11.34 3.65 1.88
CA SER A 33 10.69 2.37 2.22
C SER A 33 9.28 2.26 1.62
N MET A 34 8.75 1.05 1.54
CA MET A 34 7.45 0.77 0.92
C MET A 34 6.26 1.44 1.61
N ASP A 35 6.27 1.48 2.94
CA ASP A 35 5.27 2.15 3.77
C ASP A 35 5.20 3.67 3.55
N ARG A 36 6.28 4.26 3.01
CA ARG A 36 6.34 5.68 2.63
C ARG A 36 5.80 5.91 1.22
N LEU A 37 5.83 4.90 0.35
CA LEU A 37 5.25 4.99 -0.98
C LEU A 37 3.76 4.74 -0.98
N ALA A 38 3.25 3.81 -0.18
CA ALA A 38 1.89 3.29 -0.31
C ALA A 38 1.19 3.09 1.04
N ARG A 39 -0.13 3.30 1.06
CA ARG A 39 -0.95 3.17 2.28
C ARG A 39 -1.31 1.74 2.64
N ASN A 40 -1.29 0.87 1.65
CA ASN A 40 -1.52 -0.55 1.77
C ASN A 40 -0.89 -1.23 0.56
N LEU A 41 -0.98 -2.54 0.54
CA LEU A 41 -0.45 -3.30 -0.55
C LEU A 41 -1.09 -2.98 -1.90
N ASP A 42 -2.42 -2.92 -1.98
CA ASP A 42 -3.10 -2.75 -3.27
C ASP A 42 -2.65 -1.42 -3.91
N ASP A 43 -2.44 -0.40 -3.08
CA ASP A 43 -1.84 0.87 -3.45
C ASP A 43 -0.39 0.71 -3.92
N LEU A 44 0.44 -0.04 -3.17
CA LEU A 44 1.84 -0.32 -3.55
C LEU A 44 1.93 -1.00 -4.90
N ARG A 45 1.17 -2.09 -5.10
CA ARG A 45 1.12 -2.85 -6.35
C ARG A 45 0.72 -1.96 -7.52
N ARG A 46 -0.32 -1.13 -7.36
CA ARG A 46 -0.76 -0.20 -8.41
C ARG A 46 0.31 0.83 -8.75
N LEU A 47 0.95 1.43 -7.76
CA LEU A 47 1.99 2.45 -7.97
C LEU A 47 3.23 1.85 -8.65
N VAL A 48 3.67 0.68 -8.20
CA VAL A 48 4.79 -0.04 -8.82
C VAL A 48 4.47 -0.35 -10.27
N GLN A 49 3.33 -1.00 -10.55
CA GLN A 49 2.92 -1.33 -11.92
C GLN A 49 2.79 -0.10 -12.82
N LYS A 50 2.17 0.99 -12.32
CA LYS A 50 1.96 2.23 -13.08
C LYS A 50 3.29 2.86 -13.54
N LEU A 51 4.30 2.84 -12.68
CA LEU A 51 5.62 3.39 -12.96
C LEU A 51 6.44 2.45 -13.86
N THR A 52 6.46 1.16 -13.55
CA THR A 52 7.24 0.19 -14.33
C THR A 52 6.71 0.00 -15.74
N LEU A 53 5.39 0.06 -15.96
CA LEU A 53 4.79 0.05 -17.31
C LEU A 53 5.17 1.27 -18.14
N ARG A 54 5.63 2.35 -17.51
CA ARG A 54 6.15 3.55 -18.18
C ARG A 54 7.67 3.52 -18.35
N GLY A 55 8.31 2.37 -18.12
CA GLY A 55 9.77 2.22 -18.15
C GLY A 55 10.49 2.99 -17.04
N VAL A 56 9.80 3.29 -15.93
CA VAL A 56 10.40 3.93 -14.75
C VAL A 56 10.88 2.86 -13.78
N ARG A 57 12.13 2.97 -13.35
CA ARG A 57 12.70 2.14 -12.29
C ARG A 57 12.26 2.66 -10.92
N ILE A 58 11.97 1.77 -9.97
CA ILE A 58 11.73 2.11 -8.57
C ILE A 58 12.76 1.41 -7.70
N GLU A 59 13.35 2.12 -6.75
CA GLU A 59 14.30 1.59 -5.79
C GLU A 59 13.86 1.89 -4.36
N PHE A 60 13.78 0.85 -3.53
CA PHE A 60 13.49 0.93 -2.11
C PHE A 60 14.77 0.72 -1.30
N LEU A 61 15.22 1.77 -0.61
CA LEU A 61 16.50 1.74 0.10
C LEU A 61 16.50 0.80 1.31
N LYS A 62 15.43 0.84 2.11
CA LYS A 62 15.31 0.03 3.34
C LYS A 62 15.18 -1.45 3.01
N GLU A 63 14.33 -1.79 2.04
CA GLU A 63 14.10 -3.18 1.65
C GLU A 63 15.18 -3.71 0.69
N ARG A 64 16.04 -2.83 0.14
CA ARG A 64 17.05 -3.17 -0.89
C ARG A 64 16.42 -3.85 -2.11
N LEU A 65 15.27 -3.34 -2.52
CA LEU A 65 14.49 -3.88 -3.63
C LEU A 65 14.40 -2.90 -4.78
N VAL A 66 14.42 -3.45 -5.98
CA VAL A 66 14.41 -2.70 -7.23
C VAL A 66 13.37 -3.31 -8.15
N PHE A 67 12.57 -2.45 -8.79
CA PHE A 67 11.59 -2.82 -9.80
C PHE A 67 11.89 -2.03 -11.08
N THR A 68 12.17 -2.72 -12.19
CA THR A 68 12.56 -2.09 -13.47
C THR A 68 11.51 -2.22 -14.56
N GLY A 69 10.47 -3.00 -14.37
CA GLY A 69 9.45 -3.25 -15.41
C GLY A 69 9.88 -4.22 -16.50
N GLU A 70 11.18 -4.52 -16.62
CA GLU A 70 11.62 -5.75 -17.23
C GLU A 70 11.04 -6.90 -16.40
N ASP A 71 10.40 -7.86 -17.08
CA ASP A 71 9.72 -9.03 -16.50
C ASP A 71 10.69 -9.94 -15.72
N SER A 72 11.21 -9.45 -14.61
CA SER A 72 11.97 -10.23 -13.67
C SER A 72 10.98 -11.12 -12.94
N PRO A 73 11.09 -12.46 -13.04
CA PRO A 73 10.26 -13.39 -12.27
C PRO A 73 10.27 -13.07 -10.77
N MET A 74 11.35 -12.45 -10.27
CA MET A 74 11.48 -11.98 -8.90
C MET A 74 10.54 -10.82 -8.58
N ALA A 75 10.37 -9.84 -9.48
CA ALA A 75 9.44 -8.72 -9.27
C ALA A 75 7.99 -9.21 -9.20
N ASN A 76 7.61 -10.13 -10.08
CA ASN A 76 6.30 -10.77 -10.07
C ASN A 76 6.08 -11.63 -8.82
N LEU A 77 7.07 -12.43 -8.42
CA LEU A 77 7.03 -13.19 -7.16
C LEU A 77 6.86 -12.25 -5.96
N MET A 78 7.63 -11.17 -5.89
CA MET A 78 7.59 -10.23 -4.77
C MET A 78 6.22 -9.54 -4.67
N LEU A 79 5.66 -9.07 -5.79
CA LEU A 79 4.30 -8.50 -5.81
C LEU A 79 3.25 -9.54 -5.37
N SER A 80 3.44 -10.81 -5.73
CA SER A 80 2.53 -11.90 -5.36
C SER A 80 2.63 -12.25 -3.87
N VAL A 81 3.85 -12.32 -3.32
CA VAL A 81 4.11 -12.54 -1.90
C VAL A 81 3.53 -11.42 -1.06
N MET A 82 3.78 -10.17 -1.47
CA MET A 82 3.17 -9.03 -0.81
C MET A 82 1.64 -9.11 -0.90
N GLY A 83 1.11 -9.45 -2.10
CA GLY A 83 -0.26 -9.92 -2.39
C GLY A 83 -0.90 -10.69 -1.25
N ALA A 84 -0.35 -11.88 -1.06
CA ALA A 84 -0.77 -12.83 -0.06
C ALA A 84 -0.67 -12.25 1.36
N PHE A 85 0.36 -11.47 1.67
CA PHE A 85 0.55 -10.91 3.01
C PHE A 85 -0.54 -9.91 3.38
N ALA A 86 -0.99 -9.04 2.47
CA ALA A 86 -2.08 -8.12 2.78
C ALA A 86 -3.45 -8.79 2.84
N GLU A 87 -3.67 -9.86 2.09
CA GLU A 87 -4.86 -10.70 2.27
C GLU A 87 -4.86 -11.36 3.65
N PHE A 88 -3.70 -11.88 4.06
CA PHE A 88 -3.50 -12.45 5.39
C PHE A 88 -3.75 -11.43 6.52
N GLU A 89 -3.14 -10.24 6.48
CA GLU A 89 -3.40 -9.19 7.47
C GLU A 89 -4.88 -8.78 7.53
N ARG A 90 -5.53 -8.63 6.36
CA ARG A 90 -6.97 -8.34 6.28
C ARG A 90 -7.80 -9.43 6.93
N ALA A 91 -7.43 -10.70 6.76
CA ALA A 91 -8.10 -11.82 7.41
C ALA A 91 -7.98 -11.73 8.94
N LEU A 92 -6.77 -11.50 9.46
CA LEU A 92 -6.51 -11.37 10.90
C LEU A 92 -7.27 -10.20 11.55
N ILE A 93 -7.38 -9.05 10.86
CA ILE A 93 -8.15 -7.90 11.37
C ILE A 93 -9.64 -8.25 11.48
N ARG A 94 -10.20 -8.92 10.46
CA ARG A 94 -11.62 -9.33 10.47
C ARG A 94 -11.90 -10.36 11.56
N GLU A 95 -10.98 -11.28 11.79
CA GLU A 95 -11.09 -12.27 12.86
C GLU A 95 -11.17 -11.60 14.24
N ARG A 96 -10.22 -10.72 14.57
CA ARG A 96 -10.25 -9.93 15.81
C ARG A 96 -11.51 -9.08 15.95
N GLN A 97 -11.99 -8.50 14.86
CA GLN A 97 -13.25 -7.73 14.88
C GLN A 97 -14.44 -8.63 15.22
N ARG A 98 -14.53 -9.85 14.65
CA ARG A 98 -15.60 -10.81 14.96
C ARG A 98 -15.55 -11.28 16.41
N GLU A 99 -14.36 -11.52 16.95
CA GLU A 99 -14.17 -11.86 18.36
C GLU A 99 -14.67 -10.72 19.26
N GLY A 100 -14.24 -9.48 18.98
CA GLY A 100 -14.69 -8.30 19.71
C GLY A 100 -16.21 -8.08 19.65
N VAL A 101 -16.84 -8.29 18.49
CA VAL A 101 -18.30 -8.24 18.34
C VAL A 101 -18.99 -9.35 19.13
N THR A 102 -18.44 -10.57 19.14
CA THR A 102 -18.99 -11.69 19.92
C THR A 102 -18.96 -11.39 21.41
N LEU A 103 -17.83 -10.90 21.92
CA LEU A 103 -17.68 -10.48 23.32
C LEU A 103 -18.62 -9.30 23.66
N ALA A 104 -18.77 -8.33 22.75
CA ALA A 104 -19.67 -7.20 22.93
C ALA A 104 -21.15 -7.58 22.87
N LYS A 105 -21.54 -8.63 22.13
CA LYS A 105 -22.90 -9.19 22.11
C LYS A 105 -23.24 -9.96 23.39
N GLN A 106 -22.24 -10.59 24.01
CA GLN A 106 -22.41 -11.30 25.29
C GLN A 106 -22.54 -10.33 26.48
N ARG A 107 -21.96 -9.13 26.37
CA ARG A 107 -22.22 -8.03 27.31
C ARG A 107 -23.52 -7.34 26.91
N SER A 108 -24.53 -7.38 27.77
CA SER A 108 -25.93 -6.96 27.53
C SER A 108 -26.19 -5.48 27.18
N ASP A 109 -25.23 -4.75 26.59
CA ASP A 109 -25.34 -3.32 26.26
C ASP A 109 -25.18 -3.02 24.75
N TYR A 110 -25.33 -4.04 23.89
CA TYR A 110 -25.26 -3.90 22.44
C TYR A 110 -26.50 -3.18 21.88
N ARG A 111 -26.51 -1.85 21.94
CA ARG A 111 -27.45 -1.03 21.17
C ARG A 111 -26.91 -0.93 19.75
N GLY A 112 -27.56 -1.60 18.81
CA GLY A 112 -27.24 -1.50 17.38
C GLY A 112 -27.23 -0.04 16.87
N ARG A 113 -26.92 0.15 15.60
CA ARG A 113 -26.88 1.48 14.96
C ARG A 113 -28.18 2.25 15.24
N LYS A 114 -28.09 3.40 15.93
CA LYS A 114 -29.18 4.39 15.95
C LYS A 114 -29.47 4.77 14.50
N ARG A 115 -30.70 4.48 14.04
CA ARG A 115 -31.19 5.00 12.76
C ARG A 115 -31.23 6.53 12.86
N PRO A 116 -30.78 7.26 11.82
CA PRO A 116 -30.95 8.71 11.75
C PRO A 116 -32.43 9.09 11.71
#